data_AF-A0A7Y6LA19-F1
#
_entry.id   AF-A0A7Y6LA19-F1
#
_cell.length_a   1.000
_cell.length_b   1.000
_cell.length_c   1.000
_cell.angle_alpha   90.00
_cell.angle_beta   90.00
_cell.angle_gamma   90.00
#
_symmetry.space_group_name_H-M   'P 1'
#
loop_
_entity.id
_entity.type
_entity.pdbx_description
1 polymer ?
#
loop_
_entity_poly.entity_id
_entity_poly.type
_entity_poly.pdbx_seq_one_letter_code
_entity_poly.pdbx_strand_id
1 'polypeptide(L)'
;MNTPLVYVITHPELAAVKVGQSSTRSARLAEFGRAGWQTYRTLHLPTVPLAYETEQRALFELRHRMHLPPYLTAEQLPAGWTETVSAGTAPPAIVWDIVCAEAGRILLGGGRPARRPSANRRRVERPLAEADLDAARKLHAANPKTFSTPAVARTLGRSKVYAQRVRDAVLAEQDADRNGGGR
;
A
#
# COMPACT_ATOMS: atom_id res chain seq x y z
N MET A 1 -1.63 -28.57 -2.50
CA MET A 1 -2.44 -27.40 -2.08
C MET A 1 -1.71 -26.13 -2.50
N ASN A 2 -2.41 -25.06 -2.90
CA ASN A 2 -1.77 -23.77 -3.22
C ASN A 2 -1.59 -22.97 -1.92
N THR A 3 -0.36 -22.83 -1.46
CA THR A 3 -0.06 -22.23 -0.16
C THR A 3 0.55 -20.84 -0.37
N PRO A 4 -0.02 -19.78 0.22
CA PRO A 4 0.59 -18.45 0.22
C PRO A 4 1.94 -18.46 0.94
N LEU A 5 2.88 -17.65 0.46
CA LEU A 5 4.20 -17.55 1.07
C LEU A 5 4.77 -16.13 0.95
N VAL A 6 5.67 -15.79 1.87
CA VAL A 6 6.62 -14.67 1.75
C VAL A 6 8.00 -15.25 1.49
N TYR A 7 8.81 -14.61 0.68
CA TYR A 7 10.17 -15.02 0.36
C TYR A 7 11.15 -13.88 0.55
N VAL A 8 12.39 -14.25 0.85
CA VAL A 8 13.56 -13.40 0.71
C VAL A 8 14.45 -14.02 -0.36
N ILE A 9 14.81 -13.23 -1.36
CA ILE A 9 15.71 -13.62 -2.45
C ILE A 9 16.87 -12.63 -2.55
N THR A 10 18.00 -13.07 -3.10
CA THR A 10 19.23 -12.29 -3.23
C THR A 10 19.74 -12.30 -4.66
N HIS A 11 20.30 -11.19 -5.12
CA HIS A 11 21.02 -11.11 -6.39
C HIS A 11 22.49 -10.78 -6.10
N PRO A 12 23.43 -11.73 -6.27
CA PRO A 12 24.83 -11.52 -5.88
C PRO A 12 25.50 -10.41 -6.69
N GLU A 13 25.31 -10.39 -8.01
CA GLU A 13 25.97 -9.39 -8.88
C GLU A 13 25.48 -7.96 -8.63
N LEU A 14 24.18 -7.79 -8.41
CA LEU A 14 23.60 -6.50 -8.06
C LEU A 14 23.81 -6.14 -6.58
N ALA A 15 24.32 -7.05 -5.74
CA ALA A 15 24.41 -6.91 -4.29
C ALA A 15 23.07 -6.52 -3.64
N ALA A 16 21.97 -7.13 -4.09
CA ALA A 16 20.61 -6.77 -3.69
C ALA A 16 19.91 -7.89 -2.92
N VAL A 17 19.12 -7.52 -1.92
CA VAL A 17 18.15 -8.38 -1.24
C VAL A 17 16.75 -7.90 -1.58
N LYS A 18 15.82 -8.82 -1.79
CA LYS A 18 14.42 -8.53 -2.09
C LYS A 18 13.51 -9.36 -1.22
N VAL A 19 12.51 -8.70 -0.62
CA VAL A 19 11.37 -9.36 0.01
C VAL A 19 10.19 -9.35 -0.97
N GLY A 20 9.39 -10.42 -0.96
CA GLY A 20 8.18 -10.47 -1.77
C GLY A 20 7.22 -11.55 -1.30
N GLN A 21 5.98 -11.52 -1.77
CA GLN A 21 5.01 -12.61 -1.57
C GLN A 21 4.64 -13.34 -2.86
N SER A 22 4.19 -14.59 -2.71
CA SER A 22 3.66 -15.41 -3.80
C SER A 22 2.82 -16.57 -3.26
N SER A 23 2.62 -17.60 -4.07
CA SER A 23 2.07 -18.89 -3.66
C SER A 23 2.84 -20.04 -4.29
N THR A 24 2.73 -21.24 -3.74
CA THR A 24 3.46 -22.43 -4.21
C THR A 24 3.20 -22.82 -5.66
N ARG A 25 2.08 -22.38 -6.26
CA ARG A 25 1.79 -22.60 -7.70
C ARG A 25 2.31 -21.49 -8.63
N SER A 26 2.86 -20.41 -8.10
CA SER A 26 3.32 -19.30 -8.93
C SER A 26 4.68 -19.60 -9.56
N ALA A 27 4.84 -19.22 -10.83
CA ALA A 27 6.13 -19.28 -11.52
C ALA A 27 7.11 -18.16 -11.10
N ARG A 28 6.68 -17.20 -10.25
CA ARG A 28 7.41 -15.97 -9.96
C ARG A 28 8.81 -16.20 -9.38
N LEU A 29 8.97 -17.16 -8.47
CA LEU A 29 10.30 -17.50 -7.93
C LEU A 29 11.20 -18.15 -8.99
N ALA A 30 10.63 -18.96 -9.90
CA ALA A 30 11.38 -19.53 -11.01
C ALA A 30 11.77 -18.47 -12.06
N GLU A 31 10.90 -17.47 -12.30
CA GLU A 31 11.20 -16.30 -13.14
C GLU A 31 12.36 -15.48 -12.56
N PHE A 32 12.32 -15.19 -11.26
CA PHE A 32 13.43 -14.54 -10.55
C PHE A 32 14.72 -15.38 -10.63
N GLY A 33 14.60 -16.70 -10.45
CA GLY A 33 15.72 -17.65 -10.62
C GLY A 33 16.40 -17.53 -11.98
N ARG A 34 15.62 -17.49 -13.07
CA ARG A 34 16.14 -17.29 -14.44
C ARG A 34 16.80 -15.91 -14.63
N ALA A 35 16.44 -14.93 -13.82
CA ALA A 35 16.99 -13.58 -13.84
C ALA A 35 18.15 -13.38 -12.82
N GLY A 36 18.80 -14.46 -12.38
CA GLY A 36 19.99 -14.38 -11.51
C GLY A 36 19.70 -14.23 -10.02
N TRP A 37 18.43 -14.24 -9.59
CA TRP A 37 18.08 -14.21 -8.18
C TRP A 37 18.12 -15.60 -7.55
N GLN A 38 18.56 -15.66 -6.31
CA GLN A 38 18.68 -16.89 -5.53
C GLN A 38 17.73 -16.83 -4.34
N THR A 39 16.98 -17.92 -4.12
CA THR A 39 16.10 -18.01 -2.95
C THR A 39 16.93 -18.17 -1.68
N TYR A 40 16.82 -17.22 -0.76
CA TYR A 40 17.42 -17.34 0.56
C TYR A 40 16.52 -18.18 1.47
N ARG A 41 15.25 -17.78 1.65
CA ARG A 41 14.25 -18.47 2.48
C ARG A 41 12.83 -18.15 2.03
N THR A 42 11.89 -19.04 2.37
CA THR A 42 10.45 -18.87 2.19
C THR A 42 9.70 -19.18 3.48
N LEU A 43 8.65 -18.41 3.78
CA LEU A 43 7.75 -18.59 4.92
C LEU A 43 6.34 -18.86 4.38
N HIS A 44 5.83 -20.06 4.59
CA HIS A 44 4.46 -20.40 4.23
C HIS A 44 3.49 -19.83 5.27
N LEU A 45 2.41 -19.20 4.79
CA LEU A 45 1.41 -18.55 5.63
C LEU A 45 0.01 -19.12 5.34
N PRO A 46 -0.88 -19.16 6.35
CA PRO A 46 -2.19 -19.79 6.20
C PRO A 46 -3.08 -19.14 5.13
N THR A 47 -2.93 -17.82 4.90
CA THR A 47 -3.79 -17.06 3.99
C THR A 47 -3.02 -16.01 3.20
N VAL A 48 -3.55 -15.64 2.01
CA VAL A 48 -2.99 -14.57 1.17
C VAL A 48 -2.94 -13.22 1.90
N PRO A 49 -3.99 -12.79 2.65
CA PRO A 49 -3.91 -11.57 3.45
C PRO A 49 -2.75 -11.54 4.46
N LEU A 50 -2.46 -12.68 5.11
CA LEU A 50 -1.34 -12.76 6.05
C LEU A 50 0.01 -12.62 5.33
N ALA A 51 0.18 -13.26 4.16
CA ALA A 51 1.40 -13.12 3.35
C ALA A 51 1.61 -11.68 2.88
N TYR A 52 0.55 -11.04 2.39
CA TYR A 52 0.58 -9.64 2.01
C TYR A 52 0.92 -8.72 3.19
N GLU A 53 0.23 -8.86 4.33
CA GLU A 53 0.48 -8.00 5.49
C GLU A 53 1.91 -8.17 6.04
N THR A 54 2.41 -9.41 6.07
CA THR A 54 3.80 -9.71 6.48
C THR A 54 4.81 -9.00 5.59
N GLU A 55 4.66 -9.09 4.26
CA GLU A 55 5.53 -8.38 3.30
C GLU A 55 5.45 -6.86 3.52
N GLN A 56 4.24 -6.30 3.63
CA GLN A 56 4.07 -4.85 3.77
C GLN A 56 4.66 -4.32 5.09
N ARG A 57 4.53 -5.06 6.20
CA ARG A 57 5.14 -4.65 7.47
C ARG A 57 6.67 -4.80 7.43
N ALA A 58 7.20 -5.85 6.82
CA ALA A 58 8.64 -5.98 6.64
C ALA A 58 9.21 -4.84 5.80
N LEU A 59 8.53 -4.45 4.72
CA LEU A 59 8.87 -3.28 3.92
C LEU A 59 8.74 -1.98 4.72
N PHE A 60 7.71 -1.84 5.56
CA PHE A 60 7.55 -0.67 6.42
C PHE A 60 8.74 -0.52 7.38
N GLU A 61 9.15 -1.59 8.05
CA GLU A 61 10.31 -1.59 8.95
C GLU A 61 11.58 -1.17 8.21
N LEU A 62 11.87 -1.78 7.06
CA LEU A 62 13.03 -1.44 6.23
C LEU A 62 13.03 0.04 5.81
N ARG A 63 11.87 0.58 5.40
CA ARG A 63 11.77 1.93 4.82
C ARG A 63 11.69 3.03 5.88
N HIS A 64 10.94 2.80 6.96
CA HIS A 64 10.56 3.85 7.89
C HIS A 64 11.24 3.75 9.26
N ARG A 65 11.66 2.56 9.68
CA ARG A 65 12.39 2.36 10.94
C ARG A 65 13.89 2.29 10.73
N MET A 66 14.31 1.60 9.68
CA MET A 66 15.74 1.47 9.33
C MET A 66 16.22 2.51 8.30
N HIS A 67 15.31 3.33 7.76
CA HIS A 67 15.61 4.37 6.79
C HIS A 67 16.37 3.88 5.54
N LEU A 68 16.14 2.62 5.14
CA LEU A 68 16.73 2.06 3.94
C LEU A 68 15.81 2.40 2.77
N PRO A 69 16.25 3.10 1.73
CA PRO A 69 15.45 3.30 0.52
C PRO A 69 15.47 2.03 -0.37
N PRO A 70 14.59 1.94 -1.39
CA PRO A 70 14.76 0.96 -2.46
C PRO A 70 16.16 1.03 -3.04
N TYR A 71 16.81 -0.11 -3.18
CA TYR A 71 18.21 -0.16 -3.60
C TYR A 71 18.37 -0.25 -5.12
N LEU A 72 17.53 -1.06 -5.78
CA LEU A 72 17.49 -1.11 -7.23
C LEU A 72 16.54 -0.05 -7.80
N THR A 73 16.82 0.40 -9.01
CA THR A 73 15.93 1.29 -9.77
C THR A 73 14.94 0.50 -10.63
N ALA A 74 13.95 1.20 -11.19
CA ALA A 74 13.04 0.61 -12.17
C ALA A 74 13.73 0.17 -13.47
N GLU A 75 14.90 0.74 -13.81
CA GLU A 75 15.68 0.32 -14.97
C GLU A 75 16.37 -1.02 -14.73
N GLN A 76 16.89 -1.22 -13.51
CA GLN A 76 17.55 -2.47 -13.10
C GLN A 76 16.56 -3.59 -12.80
N LEU A 77 15.38 -3.25 -12.27
CA LEU A 77 14.30 -4.21 -12.03
C LEU A 77 12.93 -3.56 -12.37
N PRO A 78 12.43 -3.74 -13.61
CA PRO A 78 11.19 -3.09 -14.08
C PRO A 78 9.98 -3.28 -13.18
N ALA A 79 9.87 -4.43 -12.51
CA ALA A 79 8.79 -4.72 -11.56
C ALA A 79 9.32 -5.18 -10.20
N GLY A 80 8.91 -4.49 -9.13
CA GLY A 80 9.24 -4.87 -7.76
C GLY A 80 10.56 -4.30 -7.22
N TRP A 81 11.15 -3.30 -7.88
CA TRP A 81 12.35 -2.60 -7.38
C TRP A 81 12.15 -1.92 -6.02
N THR A 82 10.94 -1.44 -5.72
CA THR A 82 10.60 -0.79 -4.44
C THR A 82 10.78 -1.71 -3.22
N GLU A 83 10.84 -3.01 -3.46
CA GLU A 83 10.91 -4.07 -2.45
C GLU A 83 12.36 -4.56 -2.22
N THR A 84 13.35 -3.82 -2.74
CA THR A 84 14.78 -4.20 -2.71
C THR A 84 15.59 -3.37 -1.72
N VAL A 85 16.65 -3.94 -1.17
CA VAL A 85 17.58 -3.29 -0.23
C VAL A 85 19.00 -3.74 -0.54
N SER A 86 20.01 -2.91 -0.22
CA SER A 86 21.42 -3.28 -0.38
C SER A 86 21.77 -4.45 0.54
N ALA A 87 22.39 -5.50 0.00
CA ALA A 87 22.91 -6.62 0.77
C ALA A 87 24.04 -6.20 1.72
N GLY A 88 24.75 -5.10 1.43
CA GLY A 88 25.78 -4.56 2.31
C GLY A 88 25.21 -3.85 3.53
N THR A 89 24.00 -3.28 3.44
CA THR A 89 23.36 -2.57 4.55
C THR A 89 22.39 -3.45 5.33
N ALA A 90 21.57 -4.26 4.65
CA ALA A 90 20.78 -5.31 5.28
C ALA A 90 21.01 -6.63 4.55
N PRO A 91 21.91 -7.47 5.08
CA PRO A 91 22.11 -8.83 4.58
C PRO A 91 20.82 -9.64 4.60
N PRO A 92 20.70 -10.71 3.79
CA PRO A 92 19.48 -11.50 3.70
C PRO A 92 19.00 -12.07 5.04
N ALA A 93 19.91 -12.37 5.97
CA ALA A 93 19.58 -12.81 7.32
C ALA A 93 18.79 -11.75 8.09
N ILE A 94 19.23 -10.48 8.06
CA ILE A 94 18.54 -9.36 8.72
C ILE A 94 17.15 -9.15 8.12
N VAL A 95 17.04 -9.17 6.79
CA VAL A 95 15.74 -9.03 6.11
C VAL A 95 14.81 -10.21 6.47
N TRP A 96 15.35 -11.42 6.60
CA TRP A 96 14.59 -12.60 7.00
C TRP A 96 14.12 -12.55 8.45
N ASP A 97 14.95 -12.06 9.37
CA ASP A 97 14.58 -11.88 10.78
C ASP A 97 13.42 -10.88 10.92
N ILE A 98 13.44 -9.80 10.13
CA ILE A 98 12.32 -8.84 10.07
C ILE A 98 11.04 -9.53 9.57
N VAL A 99 11.12 -10.34 8.50
CA VAL A 99 9.97 -11.09 7.99
C VAL A 99 9.40 -12.02 9.05
N CYS A 100 10.25 -12.77 9.76
CA CYS A 100 9.83 -13.67 10.83
C CYS A 100 9.18 -12.90 12.00
N ALA A 101 9.79 -11.79 12.41
CA ALA A 101 9.27 -10.97 13.50
C ALA A 101 7.89 -10.37 13.16
N GLU A 102 7.71 -9.85 11.94
CA GLU A 102 6.42 -9.30 11.52
C GLU A 102 5.34 -10.38 11.36
N ALA A 103 5.69 -11.53 10.79
CA ALA A 103 4.78 -12.66 10.73
C ALA A 103 4.34 -13.09 12.15
N GLY A 104 5.28 -13.19 13.08
CA GLY A 104 5.00 -13.50 14.49
C GLY A 104 4.07 -12.49 15.14
N ARG A 105 4.32 -11.17 14.97
CA ARG A 105 3.45 -10.11 15.49
C ARG A 105 2.02 -10.20 14.96
N ILE A 106 1.85 -10.51 13.68
CA ILE A 106 0.51 -10.63 13.06
C ILE A 106 -0.22 -11.88 13.59
N LEU A 107 0.47 -13.01 13.65
CA LEU A 107 -0.12 -14.29 14.07
C LEU A 107 -0.47 -14.30 15.56
N LEU A 108 0.38 -13.72 16.41
CA LEU A 108 0.16 -13.65 17.86
C LEU A 108 -0.77 -12.50 18.26
N GLY A 109 -0.84 -11.44 17.45
CA GLY A 109 -1.65 -10.23 17.72
C GLY A 109 -3.15 -10.33 17.43
N GLY A 110 -3.69 -11.52 17.19
CA GLY A 110 -5.15 -11.72 17.04
C GLY A 110 -5.71 -11.56 15.61
N GLY A 111 -4.90 -11.76 14.58
CA GLY A 111 -5.36 -12.30 13.28
C GLY A 111 -6.49 -11.59 12.53
N ARG A 112 -6.77 -10.30 12.79
CA ARG A 112 -7.58 -9.50 11.87
C ARG A 112 -6.66 -8.80 10.88
N PRO A 113 -6.60 -9.25 9.62
CA PRO A 113 -5.77 -8.59 8.64
C PRO A 113 -6.21 -7.13 8.55
N ALA A 114 -5.27 -6.20 8.66
CA ALA A 114 -5.58 -4.80 8.46
C ALA A 114 -6.22 -4.67 7.07
N ARG A 115 -7.45 -4.15 7.02
CA ARG A 115 -8.18 -3.89 5.77
C ARG A 115 -7.21 -3.16 4.83
N ARG A 116 -6.93 -3.76 3.66
CA ARG A 116 -6.03 -3.23 2.62
C ARG A 116 -5.90 -1.71 2.74
N PRO A 117 -4.72 -1.15 3.09
CA PRO A 117 -4.47 0.23 2.73
C PRO A 117 -4.47 0.21 1.21
N SER A 118 -5.52 0.75 0.59
CA SER A 118 -5.55 0.88 -0.85
C SER A 118 -4.29 1.63 -1.28
N ALA A 119 -3.74 1.27 -2.43
CA ALA A 119 -2.58 1.88 -3.08
C ALA A 119 -2.76 3.38 -3.41
N ASN A 120 -3.73 4.05 -2.78
CA ASN A 120 -4.18 5.40 -3.08
C ASN A 120 -3.58 6.46 -2.16
N ARG A 121 -2.76 6.11 -1.15
CA ARG A 121 -2.19 7.11 -0.21
C ARG A 121 -1.27 8.14 -0.88
N ARG A 122 -0.65 7.82 -2.02
CA ARG A 122 0.16 8.81 -2.77
C ARG A 122 -0.64 9.79 -3.65
N ARG A 123 -1.98 9.73 -3.65
CA ARG A 123 -2.84 10.66 -4.41
C ARG A 123 -3.71 11.58 -3.52
N VAL A 124 -3.48 11.55 -2.20
CA VAL A 124 -4.30 12.25 -1.19
C VAL A 124 -3.80 13.66 -0.87
N GLU A 125 -2.56 14.01 -1.24
CA GLU A 125 -1.93 15.26 -0.77
C GLU A 125 -2.20 16.51 -1.63
N ARG A 126 -2.82 16.40 -2.82
CA ARG A 126 -3.21 17.63 -3.52
C ARG A 126 -4.36 18.29 -2.76
N PRO A 127 -4.22 19.56 -2.31
CA PRO A 127 -5.32 20.32 -1.73
C PRO A 127 -6.48 20.36 -2.73
N LEU A 128 -7.70 20.32 -2.21
CA LEU A 128 -8.90 20.49 -3.03
C LEU A 128 -8.91 21.93 -3.54
N ALA A 129 -9.17 22.13 -4.82
CA ALA A 129 -9.28 23.47 -5.36
C ALA A 129 -10.52 24.16 -4.79
N GLU A 130 -10.40 25.40 -4.33
CA GLU A 130 -11.52 26.15 -3.74
C GLU A 130 -12.69 26.29 -4.72
N ALA A 131 -12.41 26.48 -6.01
CA ALA A 131 -13.44 26.53 -7.05
C ALA A 131 -14.26 25.23 -7.16
N ASP A 132 -13.64 24.07 -6.89
CA ASP A 132 -14.32 22.79 -6.90
C ASP A 132 -15.18 22.60 -5.64
N LEU A 133 -14.71 23.10 -4.48
CA LEU A 133 -15.49 23.14 -3.23
C LEU A 133 -16.71 24.04 -3.40
N ASP A 134 -16.56 25.24 -3.96
CA ASP A 134 -17.66 26.17 -4.21
C ASP A 134 -18.71 25.61 -5.17
N ALA A 135 -18.28 24.98 -6.26
CA ALA A 135 -19.18 24.32 -7.19
C ALA A 135 -19.96 23.18 -6.51
N ALA A 136 -19.30 22.42 -5.63
CA ALA A 136 -19.95 21.36 -4.87
C ALA A 136 -20.89 21.88 -3.78
N ARG A 137 -20.55 22.99 -3.10
CA ARG A 137 -21.45 23.68 -2.15
C ARG A 137 -22.71 24.17 -2.85
N LYS A 138 -22.58 24.82 -4.02
CA LYS A 138 -23.72 25.25 -4.84
C LYS A 138 -24.59 24.07 -5.27
N LEU A 139 -23.97 22.96 -5.68
CA LEU A 139 -24.70 21.74 -6.05
C LEU A 139 -25.46 21.16 -4.86
N HIS A 140 -24.82 21.09 -3.68
CA HIS A 140 -25.43 20.62 -2.45
C HIS A 140 -26.61 21.50 -2.03
N ALA A 141 -26.43 22.84 -2.03
CA ALA A 141 -27.47 23.80 -1.69
C ALA A 141 -28.68 23.73 -2.65
N ALA A 142 -28.42 23.55 -3.95
CA ALA A 142 -29.48 23.45 -4.95
C ALA A 142 -30.28 22.15 -4.83
N ASN A 143 -29.62 21.01 -4.57
CA ASN A 143 -30.28 19.71 -4.51
C ASN A 143 -29.61 18.75 -3.50
N PRO A 144 -29.89 18.90 -2.19
CA PRO A 144 -29.26 18.07 -1.15
C PRO A 144 -29.56 16.57 -1.33
N LYS A 145 -30.76 16.23 -1.80
CA LYS A 145 -31.22 14.84 -1.97
C LYS A 145 -30.51 14.07 -3.09
N THR A 146 -29.91 14.76 -4.06
CA THR A 146 -29.20 14.13 -5.19
C THR A 146 -27.68 14.32 -5.11
N PHE A 147 -27.20 14.94 -4.03
CA PHE A 147 -25.78 15.18 -3.78
C PHE A 147 -25.03 13.86 -3.56
N SER A 148 -24.36 13.41 -4.61
CA SER A 148 -23.70 12.11 -4.67
C SER A 148 -22.37 12.22 -5.41
N THR A 149 -21.45 11.27 -5.17
CA THR A 149 -20.14 11.26 -5.85
C THR A 149 -20.26 11.28 -7.38
N PRO A 150 -21.20 10.56 -8.03
CA PRO A 150 -21.39 10.66 -9.48
C PRO A 150 -21.96 12.01 -9.93
N ALA A 151 -22.76 12.70 -9.12
CA ALA A 151 -23.24 14.05 -9.44
C ALA A 151 -22.08 15.06 -9.38
N VAL A 152 -21.31 15.04 -8.30
CA VAL A 152 -20.12 15.90 -8.14
C VAL A 152 -19.08 15.63 -9.24
N ALA A 153 -18.84 14.37 -9.59
CA ALA A 153 -17.90 14.03 -10.67
C ALA A 153 -18.32 14.59 -12.03
N ARG A 154 -19.63 14.55 -12.35
CA ARG A 154 -20.18 15.14 -13.58
C ARG A 154 -20.07 16.65 -13.57
N THR A 155 -20.41 17.30 -12.46
CA THR A 155 -20.36 18.76 -12.32
C THR A 155 -18.93 19.31 -12.44
N LEU A 156 -17.94 18.61 -11.88
CA LEU A 156 -16.55 19.07 -11.87
C LEU A 156 -15.73 18.59 -13.09
N GLY A 157 -16.24 17.63 -13.86
CA GLY A 157 -15.45 16.97 -14.91
C GLY A 157 -14.20 16.24 -14.37
N ARG A 158 -14.24 15.80 -13.11
CA ARG A 158 -13.10 15.18 -12.40
C ARG A 158 -13.33 13.69 -12.15
N SER A 159 -12.25 12.97 -11.83
CA SER A 159 -12.33 11.56 -11.44
C SER A 159 -13.26 11.34 -10.25
N LYS A 160 -13.95 10.19 -10.20
CA LYS A 160 -14.84 9.81 -9.09
C LYS A 160 -14.15 9.89 -7.72
N VAL A 161 -12.87 9.52 -7.65
CA VAL A 161 -12.07 9.57 -6.41
C VAL A 161 -11.86 11.01 -5.92
N TYR A 162 -11.59 11.95 -6.83
CA TYR A 162 -11.45 13.37 -6.48
C TYR A 162 -12.81 13.96 -6.07
N ALA A 163 -13.87 13.66 -6.83
CA ALA A 163 -15.23 14.09 -6.53
C ALA A 163 -15.75 13.58 -5.17
N GLN A 164 -15.33 12.38 -4.77
CA GLN A 164 -15.64 11.83 -3.44
C GLN A 164 -15.03 12.69 -2.33
N ARG A 165 -13.76 13.09 -2.47
CA ARG A 165 -13.09 13.96 -1.49
C ARG A 165 -13.75 15.33 -1.35
N VAL A 166 -14.11 15.93 -2.49
CA VAL A 166 -14.84 17.21 -2.51
C VAL A 166 -16.20 17.08 -1.83
N ARG A 167 -16.96 16.01 -2.13
CA ARG A 167 -18.24 15.74 -1.50
C ARG A 167 -18.11 15.58 0.02
N ASP A 168 -17.17 14.77 0.46
CA ASP A 168 -16.98 14.45 1.87
C ASP A 168 -16.53 15.70 2.66
N ALA A 169 -15.72 16.58 2.06
CA ALA A 169 -15.36 17.87 2.64
C ALA A 169 -16.57 18.79 2.83
N VAL A 170 -17.43 18.93 1.80
CA VAL A 170 -18.65 19.76 1.89
C VAL A 170 -19.62 19.21 2.93
N LEU A 171 -19.79 17.89 3.03
CA LEU A 171 -20.65 17.29 4.07
C LEU A 171 -20.09 17.51 5.48
N ALA A 172 -18.77 17.37 5.65
CA ALA A 172 -18.12 17.60 6.94
C ALA A 172 -18.25 19.07 7.42
N GLU A 173 -18.16 20.05 6.51
CA GLU A 173 -18.43 21.47 6.81
C GLU A 173 -19.89 21.66 7.28
N GLN A 174 -20.86 21.07 6.58
CA GLN A 174 -22.28 21.20 6.92
C GLN A 174 -22.66 20.52 8.25
N ASP A 175 -22.02 19.39 8.56
CA ASP A 175 -22.20 18.70 9.84
C ASP A 175 -21.55 19.49 10.99
N ALA A 176 -20.44 20.18 10.75
CA ALA A 176 -19.83 21.09 11.72
C ALA A 176 -20.70 22.32 11.98
N ASP A 177 -21.27 22.92 10.92
CA ASP A 177 -22.18 24.07 11.03
C ASP A 177 -23.48 23.72 11.77
N ARG A 178 -24.04 22.52 11.55
CA ARG A 178 -25.23 22.04 12.29
C ARG A 178 -24.97 21.79 13.77
N ASN A 179 -23.79 21.29 14.12
CA ASN A 179 -23.45 20.96 15.51
C ASN A 179 -22.87 22.14 16.29
N GLY A 180 -22.53 23.25 15.63
CA GLY A 180 -21.98 24.46 16.25
C GLY A 180 -23.01 25.54 16.64
N GLY A 181 -24.28 25.39 16.25
CA GLY A 181 -25.34 26.40 16.46
C GLY A 181 -26.08 26.33 17.79
N GLY A 182 -25.45 25.84 18.86
CA GLY A 182 -26.04 25.71 20.19
C GLY A 182 -25.28 26.49 21.26
N ARG A 183 -25.43 27.82 21.26
CA ARG A 183 -25.26 28.69 22.43
C ARG A 183 -26.30 29.79 22.39
#